data_AF-A0A1I4UU67-F1
#
_entry.id   AF-A0A1I4UU67-F1
#
_cell.length_a   1.000
_cell.length_b   1.000
_cell.length_c   1.000
_cell.angle_alpha   90.00
_cell.angle_beta   90.00
_cell.angle_gamma   90.00
#
_symmetry.space_group_name_H-M   'P 1'
#
loop_
_entity.id
_entity.type
_entity.pdbx_description
1 polymer ?
#
loop_
_entity_poly.entity_id
_entity_poly.type
_entity_poly.pdbx_seq_one_letter_code
_entity_poly.pdbx_strand_id
1 'polypeptide(L)'
;TQSDPIGLMGGVNTFGYAEGSPALLSDPFGLAVYLTYHEVLASGNYHLALLIIPDDQIWAASEAAKGDRFLLGNDDAGVASGKYWTTISAGPSSGLSFPGNLQSTPNRSGDEPWANIVAGKVSAPISNLGMACGVSADSDFINRLLLAEAGYKPVFNYDFFPTYETEGYNSNSFIIGILEAVGASVTLPNVSLPGVEKPVPGWGFGYMPERLDFGNNATNEIFSP
;
A
#
# COMPACT_ATOMS: atom_id res chain seq x y z
N THR A 1 -15.63 25.76 15.48
CA THR A 1 -15.28 24.35 15.69
C THR A 1 -16.18 23.53 14.79
N GLN A 2 -15.59 22.65 13.98
CA GLN A 2 -16.30 21.80 13.01
C GLN A 2 -16.14 20.35 13.47
N SER A 3 -17.20 19.54 13.35
CA SER A 3 -17.14 18.10 13.63
C SER A 3 -16.24 17.39 12.61
N ASP A 4 -15.65 16.27 13.02
CA ASP A 4 -14.86 15.41 12.13
C ASP A 4 -15.61 15.11 10.81
N PRO A 5 -15.03 15.43 9.63
CA PRO A 5 -15.68 15.19 8.33
C PRO A 5 -15.93 13.71 8.01
N ILE A 6 -15.32 12.75 8.72
CA ILE A 6 -15.66 11.32 8.62
C ILE A 6 -16.74 10.87 9.61
N GLY A 7 -17.32 11.80 10.38
CA GLY A 7 -18.43 11.54 11.29
C GLY A 7 -18.08 10.54 12.40
N LEU A 8 -19.01 9.66 12.75
CA LEU A 8 -18.83 8.69 13.83
C LEU A 8 -17.86 7.55 13.49
N MET A 9 -17.32 7.51 12.27
CA MET A 9 -16.31 6.50 11.89
C MET A 9 -14.99 6.70 12.66
N GLY A 10 -14.71 7.91 13.17
CA GLY A 10 -13.59 8.21 14.07
C GLY A 10 -13.88 7.96 15.56
N GLY A 11 -15.05 7.39 15.89
CA GLY A 11 -15.49 7.15 17.27
C GLY A 11 -16.75 7.93 17.65
N VAL A 12 -17.28 7.63 18.85
CA VAL A 12 -18.57 8.17 19.33
C VAL A 12 -18.51 9.68 19.58
N ASN A 13 -17.31 10.22 19.81
CA ASN A 13 -17.07 11.64 19.96
C ASN A 13 -16.47 12.22 18.67
N THR A 14 -17.29 12.84 17.83
CA THR A 14 -16.87 13.51 16.59
C THR A 14 -16.05 14.80 16.80
N PHE A 15 -15.70 15.09 18.05
CA PHE A 15 -14.80 16.17 18.48
C PHE A 15 -13.60 15.64 19.28
N GLY A 16 -13.43 14.31 19.37
CA GLY A 16 -12.34 13.67 20.10
C GLY A 16 -11.01 13.85 19.37
N TYR A 17 -10.12 14.68 19.92
CA TYR A 17 -8.76 14.82 19.42
C TYR A 17 -7.86 13.77 20.09
N ALA A 18 -7.10 13.01 19.29
CA ALA A 18 -6.01 12.16 19.78
C ALA A 18 -6.45 11.14 20.86
N GLU A 19 -7.62 10.49 20.69
CA GLU A 19 -8.24 9.56 21.65
C GLU A 19 -8.32 10.10 23.10
N GLY A 20 -8.37 11.43 23.26
CA GLY A 20 -8.39 12.07 24.58
C GLY A 20 -7.02 12.17 25.27
N SER A 21 -5.91 11.85 24.59
CA SER A 21 -4.53 11.96 25.12
C SER A 21 -3.62 12.84 24.24
N PRO A 22 -3.90 14.15 24.12
CA PRO A 22 -3.17 15.09 23.26
C PRO A 22 -1.70 15.33 23.62
N ALA A 23 -1.29 14.93 24.84
CA ALA A 23 0.11 15.00 25.28
C ALA A 23 0.95 13.80 24.80
N LEU A 24 0.29 12.72 24.37
CA LEU A 24 0.91 11.46 23.95
C LEU A 24 0.63 11.12 22.49
N LEU A 25 -0.46 11.65 21.94
CA LEU A 25 -0.96 11.36 20.61
C LEU A 25 -1.15 12.69 19.87
N SER A 26 -0.59 12.77 18.67
CA SER A 26 -0.84 13.85 17.71
C SER A 26 -1.44 13.20 16.48
N ASP A 27 -2.68 13.54 16.15
CA ASP A 27 -3.29 13.23 14.86
C ASP A 27 -3.45 14.54 14.09
N PRO A 28 -2.48 14.93 13.25
CA PRO A 28 -2.55 16.22 12.58
C PRO A 28 -3.51 16.21 11.40
N PHE A 29 -3.76 15.04 10.76
CA PHE A 29 -4.80 14.69 9.75
C PHE A 29 -4.87 13.16 9.44
N GLY A 30 -4.04 12.34 10.07
CA GLY A 30 -2.81 11.79 9.51
C GLY A 30 -2.89 10.38 8.94
N LEU A 31 -2.30 10.21 7.75
CA LEU A 31 -2.24 9.00 6.91
C LEU A 31 -3.48 8.78 6.04
N ALA A 32 -3.22 8.62 4.74
CA ALA A 32 -4.22 8.32 3.72
C ALA A 32 -3.67 7.34 2.66
N VAL A 33 -3.05 6.24 3.11
CA VAL A 33 -2.96 5.02 2.30
C VAL A 33 -4.25 4.25 2.54
N TYR A 34 -5.02 4.05 1.48
CA TYR A 34 -6.27 3.31 1.51
C TYR A 34 -6.15 2.02 0.72
N LEU A 35 -6.74 0.95 1.22
CA LEU A 35 -7.04 -0.22 0.42
C LEU A 35 -8.29 0.08 -0.41
N THR A 36 -8.18 -0.12 -1.71
CA THR A 36 -9.28 0.05 -2.66
C THR A 36 -9.51 -1.24 -3.43
N TYR A 37 -10.72 -1.41 -3.94
CA TYR A 37 -11.07 -2.60 -4.70
C TYR A 37 -12.18 -2.35 -5.73
N HIS A 38 -12.19 -3.14 -6.80
CA HIS A 38 -13.25 -3.18 -7.79
C HIS A 38 -13.46 -4.60 -8.31
N GLU A 39 -14.61 -4.85 -8.94
CA GLU A 39 -14.95 -6.18 -9.44
C GLU A 39 -14.26 -6.48 -10.78
N VAL A 40 -13.63 -7.65 -10.87
CA VAL A 40 -12.98 -8.11 -12.11
C VAL A 40 -14.04 -8.74 -13.02
N LEU A 41 -14.26 -8.15 -14.19
CA LEU A 41 -15.05 -8.70 -15.29
C LEU A 41 -16.47 -9.19 -14.88
N ALA A 42 -17.12 -8.53 -13.94
CA ALA A 42 -18.44 -8.91 -13.41
C ALA A 42 -18.51 -10.38 -12.93
N SER A 43 -17.39 -10.90 -12.40
CA SER A 43 -17.25 -12.32 -12.03
C SER A 43 -17.65 -12.65 -10.59
N GLY A 44 -17.97 -11.65 -9.77
CA GLY A 44 -18.09 -11.77 -8.32
C GLY A 44 -16.76 -11.81 -7.57
N ASN A 45 -15.62 -11.75 -8.28
CA ASN A 45 -14.28 -11.65 -7.69
C ASN A 45 -13.74 -10.23 -7.82
N TYR A 46 -12.97 -9.81 -6.82
CA TYR A 46 -12.49 -8.44 -6.71
C TYR A 46 -10.97 -8.35 -6.77
N HIS A 47 -10.51 -7.22 -7.31
CA HIS A 47 -9.12 -6.83 -7.47
C HIS A 47 -8.78 -5.74 -6.45
N LEU A 48 -7.67 -5.90 -5.72
CA LEU A 48 -7.16 -4.92 -4.77
C LEU A 48 -6.16 -3.95 -5.43
N ALA A 49 -6.17 -2.71 -4.95
CA ALA A 49 -5.14 -1.70 -5.17
C ALA A 49 -4.92 -0.89 -3.88
N LEU A 50 -3.80 -0.17 -3.81
CA LEU A 50 -3.58 0.86 -2.79
C LEU A 50 -3.78 2.23 -3.43
N LEU A 51 -4.61 3.08 -2.82
CA LEU A 51 -4.68 4.51 -3.11
C LEU A 51 -3.84 5.26 -2.09
N ILE A 52 -2.85 6.02 -2.58
CA ILE A 52 -1.93 6.80 -1.75
C ILE A 52 -2.23 8.29 -1.98
N ILE A 53 -2.57 8.99 -0.89
CA ILE A 53 -2.74 10.44 -0.88
C ILE A 53 -1.79 10.99 0.18
N PRO A 54 -0.62 11.54 -0.20
CA PRO A 54 0.34 12.07 0.76
C PRO A 54 -0.20 13.32 1.45
N ASP A 55 0.11 13.52 2.73
CA ASP A 55 -0.25 14.78 3.40
C ASP A 55 0.65 15.94 2.94
N ASP A 56 1.93 15.67 2.64
CA ASP A 56 2.81 16.63 1.97
C ASP A 56 2.49 16.74 0.47
N GLN A 57 1.46 17.54 0.20
CA GLN A 57 0.99 17.85 -1.14
C GLN A 57 1.99 18.69 -1.96
N ILE A 58 2.93 19.39 -1.30
CA ILE A 58 3.99 20.14 -1.99
C ILE A 58 5.03 19.17 -2.53
N TRP A 59 5.47 18.20 -1.71
CA TRP A 59 6.34 17.11 -2.15
C TRP A 59 5.66 16.30 -3.27
N ALA A 60 4.40 15.90 -3.08
CA ALA A 60 3.66 15.14 -4.08
C ALA A 60 3.50 15.92 -5.40
N ALA A 61 3.26 17.23 -5.35
CA ALA A 61 3.25 18.11 -6.52
C ALA A 61 4.63 18.15 -7.21
N SER A 62 5.72 18.15 -6.44
CA SER A 62 7.07 18.15 -6.99
C SER A 62 7.41 16.85 -7.73
N GLU A 63 6.92 15.70 -7.23
CA GLU A 63 7.04 14.41 -7.90
C GLU A 63 6.14 14.33 -9.16
N ALA A 64 4.92 14.88 -9.08
CA ALA A 64 4.05 15.01 -10.24
C ALA A 64 4.68 15.87 -11.35
N ALA A 65 5.31 16.99 -10.98
CA ALA A 65 6.00 17.88 -11.91
C ALA A 65 7.21 17.24 -12.59
N LYS A 66 7.83 16.23 -11.97
CA LYS A 66 8.88 15.40 -12.59
C LYS A 66 8.33 14.37 -13.58
N GLY A 67 7.01 14.14 -13.56
CA GLY A 67 6.30 13.29 -14.51
C GLY A 67 6.06 11.85 -14.06
N ASP A 68 6.46 11.48 -12.84
CA ASP A 68 6.82 10.07 -12.59
C ASP A 68 5.87 9.26 -11.69
N ARG A 69 4.93 9.88 -10.96
CA ARG A 69 4.10 9.07 -10.04
C ARG A 69 2.74 9.60 -9.64
N PHE A 70 2.66 10.89 -9.31
CA PHE A 70 1.46 11.48 -8.69
C PHE A 70 0.63 12.25 -9.72
N LEU A 71 -0.69 12.12 -9.60
CA LEU A 71 -1.69 12.77 -10.44
C LEU A 71 -2.55 13.70 -9.59
N LEU A 72 -2.93 14.86 -10.12
CA LEU A 72 -3.89 15.74 -9.45
C LEU A 72 -5.31 15.18 -9.63
N GLY A 73 -6.00 14.90 -8.53
CA GLY A 73 -7.37 14.41 -8.54
C GLY A 73 -8.36 15.47 -9.02
N ASN A 74 -9.23 15.07 -9.95
CA ASN A 74 -10.36 15.87 -10.41
C ASN A 74 -11.53 15.81 -9.41
N ASP A 75 -12.66 16.42 -9.75
CA ASP A 75 -13.87 16.45 -8.90
C ASP A 75 -14.45 15.04 -8.65
N ASP A 76 -14.21 14.10 -9.57
CA ASP A 76 -14.70 12.71 -9.49
C ASP A 76 -13.76 11.79 -8.70
N ALA A 77 -12.57 12.25 -8.30
CA ALA A 77 -11.56 11.43 -7.62
C ALA A 77 -11.89 11.11 -6.15
N GLY A 78 -13.12 11.38 -5.69
CA GLY A 78 -13.60 11.07 -4.35
C GLY A 78 -12.70 11.66 -3.27
N VAL A 79 -12.16 10.81 -2.40
CA VAL A 79 -11.25 11.23 -1.30
C VAL A 79 -9.95 11.87 -1.79
N ALA A 80 -9.58 11.66 -3.06
CA ALA A 80 -8.43 12.27 -3.72
C ALA A 80 -8.76 13.56 -4.49
N SER A 81 -10.01 14.01 -4.47
CA SER A 81 -10.41 15.23 -5.19
C SER A 81 -9.63 16.45 -4.70
N GLY A 82 -9.06 17.20 -5.65
CA GLY A 82 -8.24 18.38 -5.38
C GLY A 82 -6.87 18.08 -4.75
N LYS A 83 -6.46 16.81 -4.67
CA LYS A 83 -5.21 16.36 -4.05
C LYS A 83 -4.37 15.57 -5.05
N TYR A 84 -3.06 15.63 -4.90
CA TYR A 84 -2.14 14.71 -5.55
C TYR A 84 -2.26 13.32 -4.93
N TRP A 85 -2.40 12.32 -5.79
CA TRP A 85 -2.56 10.92 -5.43
C TRP A 85 -1.80 10.01 -6.39
N THR A 86 -1.55 8.79 -5.97
CA THR A 86 -1.05 7.71 -6.83
C THR A 86 -1.67 6.40 -6.40
N THR A 87 -1.53 5.36 -7.22
CA THR A 87 -1.91 4.01 -6.83
C THR A 87 -0.73 3.05 -6.89
N ILE A 88 -0.77 2.00 -6.08
CA ILE A 88 0.03 0.78 -6.27
C ILE A 88 -0.94 -0.33 -6.63
N SER A 89 -0.70 -1.00 -7.74
CA SER A 89 -1.47 -2.17 -8.17
C SER A 89 -0.60 -3.07 -9.04
N ALA A 90 -1.12 -4.24 -9.39
CA ALA A 90 -0.43 -5.14 -10.31
C ALA A 90 -1.41 -5.78 -11.30
N GLY A 91 -0.89 -6.23 -12.43
CA GLY A 91 -1.66 -6.88 -13.47
C GLY A 91 -0.78 -7.76 -14.36
N PRO A 92 -1.39 -8.42 -15.36
CA PRO A 92 -0.65 -9.21 -16.34
C PRO A 92 0.17 -8.30 -17.28
N SER A 93 1.41 -8.70 -17.57
CA SER A 93 2.35 -7.96 -18.46
C SER A 93 1.87 -7.80 -19.91
N SER A 94 0.90 -8.62 -20.34
CA SER A 94 0.36 -8.68 -21.71
C SER A 94 -1.12 -8.29 -21.79
N GLY A 95 -1.63 -7.53 -20.81
CA GLY A 95 -3.07 -7.28 -20.69
C GLY A 95 -3.85 -8.56 -20.40
N LEU A 96 -5.12 -8.66 -20.80
CA LEU A 96 -5.95 -9.86 -20.54
C LEU A 96 -5.44 -11.16 -21.21
N SER A 97 -4.32 -11.13 -21.93
CA SER A 97 -3.77 -12.26 -22.66
C SER A 97 -2.84 -13.11 -21.79
N PHE A 98 -3.18 -14.39 -21.64
CA PHE A 98 -2.33 -15.43 -21.08
C PHE A 98 -1.50 -16.10 -22.18
N PRO A 99 -0.21 -16.45 -21.95
CA PRO A 99 0.55 -16.34 -20.69
C PRO A 99 1.25 -14.98 -20.50
N GLY A 100 1.42 -14.54 -19.25
CA GLY A 100 2.14 -13.32 -18.88
C GLY A 100 2.58 -13.31 -17.41
N ASN A 101 3.49 -12.39 -17.07
CA ASN A 101 4.01 -12.23 -15.72
C ASN A 101 3.17 -11.21 -14.94
N LEU A 102 3.09 -11.37 -13.63
CA LEU A 102 2.56 -10.36 -12.72
C LEU A 102 3.52 -9.16 -12.70
N GLN A 103 3.02 -7.99 -13.09
CA GLN A 103 3.77 -6.75 -13.20
C GLN A 103 3.12 -5.65 -12.35
N SER A 104 3.93 -4.81 -11.69
CA SER A 104 3.42 -3.59 -11.06
C SER A 104 2.91 -2.61 -12.12
N THR A 105 1.71 -2.07 -11.91
CA THR A 105 1.03 -1.19 -12.86
C THR A 105 0.41 0.00 -12.14
N PRO A 106 1.21 0.89 -11.53
CA PRO A 106 0.69 2.06 -10.84
C PRO A 106 -0.14 2.93 -11.77
N ASN A 107 -1.21 3.52 -11.24
CA ASN A 107 -2.16 4.37 -11.97
C ASN A 107 -2.79 3.71 -13.20
N ARG A 108 -2.97 2.38 -13.18
CA ARG A 108 -3.77 1.69 -14.20
C ARG A 108 -5.20 2.24 -14.14
N SER A 109 -5.80 2.50 -15.30
CA SER A 109 -7.10 3.19 -15.37
C SER A 109 -8.24 2.53 -14.59
N GLY A 110 -8.24 1.19 -14.47
CA GLY A 110 -9.21 0.45 -13.66
C GLY A 110 -8.98 0.56 -12.15
N ASP A 111 -7.81 1.04 -11.71
CA ASP A 111 -7.40 1.14 -10.31
C ASP A 111 -7.47 2.58 -9.76
N GLU A 112 -7.86 3.53 -10.62
CA GLU A 112 -7.99 4.93 -10.26
C GLU A 112 -9.12 5.14 -9.23
N PRO A 113 -9.08 6.22 -8.42
CA PRO A 113 -9.99 6.43 -7.30
C PRO A 113 -11.48 6.34 -7.67
N TRP A 114 -11.86 6.85 -8.83
CA TRP A 114 -13.26 6.86 -9.30
C TRP A 114 -13.76 5.49 -9.77
N ALA A 115 -12.86 4.57 -10.10
CA ALA A 115 -13.21 3.24 -10.57
C ALA A 115 -13.29 2.22 -9.42
N ASN A 116 -12.98 2.63 -8.18
CA ASN A 116 -12.81 1.73 -7.05
C ASN A 116 -13.62 2.15 -5.82
N ILE A 117 -13.90 1.17 -4.99
CA ILE A 117 -14.50 1.36 -3.67
C ILE A 117 -13.35 1.42 -2.64
N VAL A 118 -13.41 2.38 -1.73
CA VAL A 118 -12.48 2.44 -0.59
C VAL A 118 -12.93 1.43 0.47
N ALA A 119 -12.08 0.44 0.77
CA ALA A 119 -12.33 -0.54 1.83
C ALA A 119 -12.02 0.03 3.22
N GLY A 120 -10.94 0.80 3.33
CA GLY A 120 -10.49 1.37 4.59
C GLY A 120 -9.04 1.86 4.54
N LYS A 121 -8.58 2.48 5.63
CA LYS A 121 -7.18 2.91 5.79
C LYS A 121 -6.27 1.70 6.05
N VAL A 122 -5.06 1.77 5.51
CA VAL A 122 -3.96 0.85 5.83
C VAL A 122 -3.25 1.35 7.08
N SER A 123 -3.01 0.44 8.02
CA SER A 123 -2.26 0.71 9.25
C SER A 123 -0.77 0.51 9.00
N ALA A 124 0.01 1.58 9.12
CA ALA A 124 1.47 1.53 9.08
C ALA A 124 2.04 0.67 10.24
N PRO A 125 3.23 0.05 10.09
CA PRO A 125 3.89 -0.65 11.18
C PRO A 125 4.12 0.28 12.38
N ILE A 126 3.77 -0.18 13.59
CA ILE A 126 4.16 0.50 14.82
C ILE A 126 5.68 0.35 14.97
N SER A 127 6.44 1.45 14.93
CA SER A 127 7.88 1.37 15.21
C SER A 127 8.10 0.95 16.67
N ASN A 128 9.01 0.00 16.92
CA ASN A 128 9.38 -0.52 18.25
C ASN A 128 9.95 0.53 19.23
N LEU A 129 9.87 1.82 18.91
CA LEU A 129 10.36 2.93 19.73
C LEU A 129 9.26 3.92 20.16
N GLY A 130 7.98 3.65 19.88
CA GLY A 130 6.89 4.53 20.34
C GLY A 130 6.96 5.96 19.79
N MET A 131 7.78 6.21 18.76
CA MET A 131 7.76 7.47 18.04
C MET A 131 6.62 7.44 17.03
N ALA A 132 5.50 8.03 17.45
CA ALA A 132 4.40 8.39 16.56
C ALA A 132 4.86 9.46 15.56
N CYS A 133 4.22 9.41 14.40
CA CYS A 133 4.51 10.19 13.20
C CYS A 133 4.62 11.70 13.45
N GLY A 134 5.75 12.27 13.03
CA GLY A 134 5.81 13.67 12.58
C GLY A 134 5.76 13.73 11.06
N VAL A 135 5.67 14.93 10.49
CA VAL A 135 5.67 15.20 9.03
C VAL A 135 6.75 14.45 8.21
N SER A 136 7.84 13.96 8.83
CA SER A 136 8.86 13.13 8.18
C SER A 136 8.51 11.63 8.11
N ALA A 137 7.66 11.11 8.99
CA ALA A 137 7.34 9.68 9.11
C ALA A 137 6.25 9.21 8.12
N ASP A 138 5.36 10.10 7.68
CA ASP A 138 4.30 9.77 6.71
C ASP A 138 4.88 9.57 5.31
N SER A 139 5.79 10.46 4.91
CA SER A 139 6.62 10.28 3.72
C SER A 139 7.49 9.03 3.86
N ASP A 140 7.98 8.66 5.05
CA ASP A 140 8.76 7.44 5.22
C ASP A 140 7.95 6.17 4.96
N PHE A 141 6.70 6.08 5.45
CA PHE A 141 5.85 4.92 5.16
C PHE A 141 5.48 4.84 3.67
N ILE A 142 5.06 5.97 3.08
CA ILE A 142 4.78 6.05 1.65
C ILE A 142 6.04 5.72 0.84
N ASN A 143 7.20 6.22 1.22
CA ASN A 143 8.48 5.92 0.57
C ASN A 143 8.83 4.44 0.70
N ARG A 144 8.59 3.79 1.84
CA ARG A 144 8.78 2.33 1.97
C ARG A 144 7.90 1.56 1.00
N LEU A 145 6.63 1.93 0.87
CA LEU A 145 5.72 1.32 -0.12
C LEU A 145 6.21 1.55 -1.55
N LEU A 146 6.55 2.79 -1.91
CA LEU A 146 7.03 3.13 -3.25
C LEU A 146 8.38 2.46 -3.56
N LEU A 147 9.29 2.34 -2.59
CA LEU A 147 10.56 1.63 -2.75
C LEU A 147 10.38 0.12 -2.87
N ALA A 148 9.48 -0.48 -2.08
CA ALA A 148 9.15 -1.91 -2.20
C ALA A 148 8.53 -2.22 -3.57
N GLU A 149 7.64 -1.35 -4.05
CA GLU A 149 7.04 -1.46 -5.38
C GLU A 149 8.08 -1.28 -6.50
N ALA A 150 8.93 -0.26 -6.42
CA ALA A 150 10.01 -0.04 -7.38
C ALA A 150 11.05 -1.19 -7.37
N GLY A 151 11.23 -1.86 -6.23
CA GLY A 151 12.08 -3.03 -6.07
C GLY A 151 11.46 -4.35 -6.55
N TYR A 152 10.18 -4.34 -6.94
CA TYR A 152 9.47 -5.54 -7.36
C TYR A 152 10.07 -6.17 -8.63
N LYS A 153 10.30 -7.49 -8.58
CA LYS A 153 10.79 -8.29 -9.70
C LYS A 153 9.62 -9.00 -10.38
N PRO A 154 9.34 -8.76 -11.68
CA PRO A 154 8.22 -9.38 -12.40
C PRO A 154 8.55 -10.82 -12.81
N VAL A 155 8.91 -11.68 -11.85
CA VAL A 155 9.32 -13.07 -12.07
C VAL A 155 8.20 -14.08 -11.82
N PHE A 156 7.08 -13.62 -11.26
CA PHE A 156 5.93 -14.47 -10.94
C PHE A 156 4.96 -14.53 -12.12
N ASN A 157 4.43 -15.72 -12.42
CA ASN A 157 3.38 -15.88 -13.41
C ASN A 157 2.09 -15.21 -12.93
N TYR A 158 1.38 -14.54 -13.82
CA TYR A 158 0.03 -14.05 -13.52
C TYR A 158 -0.98 -15.21 -13.60
N ASP A 159 -1.87 -15.29 -12.62
CA ASP A 159 -3.02 -16.21 -12.57
C ASP A 159 -4.21 -15.40 -12.07
N PHE A 160 -5.39 -15.48 -12.68
CA PHE A 160 -6.54 -14.69 -12.23
C PHE A 160 -7.01 -15.11 -10.83
N PHE A 161 -6.98 -16.41 -10.55
CA PHE A 161 -7.59 -17.01 -9.35
C PHE A 161 -6.61 -17.98 -8.68
N PRO A 162 -5.47 -17.47 -8.20
CA PRO A 162 -4.42 -18.32 -7.66
C PRO A 162 -4.87 -18.97 -6.35
N THR A 163 -4.46 -20.23 -6.21
CA THR A 163 -4.56 -20.99 -4.95
C THR A 163 -3.15 -21.41 -4.53
N TYR A 164 -3.01 -22.01 -3.34
CA TYR A 164 -1.74 -22.62 -2.93
C TYR A 164 -1.27 -23.75 -3.85
N GLU A 165 -2.16 -24.30 -4.68
CA GLU A 165 -1.85 -25.38 -5.63
C GLU A 165 -1.40 -24.87 -7.00
N THR A 166 -1.69 -23.62 -7.35
CA THR A 166 -1.24 -23.02 -8.62
C THR A 166 0.14 -22.39 -8.45
N GLU A 167 0.88 -22.19 -9.54
CA GLU A 167 2.19 -21.51 -9.49
C GLU A 167 2.09 -19.98 -9.60
N GLY A 168 0.93 -19.47 -10.04
CA GLY A 168 0.75 -18.05 -10.32
C GLY A 168 0.31 -17.21 -9.13
N TYR A 169 0.33 -15.90 -9.33
CA TYR A 169 -0.06 -14.86 -8.38
C TYR A 169 -0.90 -13.81 -9.11
N ASN A 170 -1.68 -13.03 -8.38
CA ASN A 170 -2.49 -11.96 -8.94
C ASN A 170 -2.23 -10.63 -8.22
N SER A 171 -3.05 -9.63 -8.55
CA SER A 171 -3.01 -8.32 -7.90
C SER A 171 -3.27 -8.38 -6.40
N ASN A 172 -4.21 -9.21 -5.96
CA ASN A 172 -4.50 -9.38 -4.53
C ASN A 172 -3.27 -9.94 -3.82
N SER A 173 -2.64 -10.98 -4.38
CA SER A 173 -1.37 -11.50 -3.88
C SER A 173 -0.28 -10.45 -3.80
N PHE A 174 -0.17 -9.58 -4.82
CA PHE A 174 0.80 -8.49 -4.86
C PHE A 174 0.55 -7.48 -3.74
N ILE A 175 -0.69 -7.05 -3.55
CA ILE A 175 -1.06 -6.03 -2.56
C ILE A 175 -0.86 -6.53 -1.15
N ILE A 176 -1.23 -7.78 -0.85
CA ILE A 176 -0.93 -8.36 0.46
C ILE A 176 0.58 -8.51 0.65
N GLY A 177 1.30 -9.00 -0.36
CA GLY A 177 2.74 -9.20 -0.30
C GLY A 177 3.53 -7.92 -0.05
N ILE A 178 3.17 -6.80 -0.70
CA ILE A 178 3.85 -5.53 -0.47
C ILE A 178 3.55 -4.94 0.91
N LEU A 179 2.30 -5.09 1.39
CA LEU A 179 1.92 -4.66 2.74
C LEU A 179 2.70 -5.44 3.81
N GLU A 180 2.80 -6.76 3.66
CA GLU A 180 3.62 -7.61 4.52
C GLU A 180 5.11 -7.22 4.47
N ALA A 181 5.65 -6.96 3.28
CA ALA A 181 7.05 -6.58 3.09
C ALA A 181 7.42 -5.28 3.81
N VAL A 182 6.47 -4.33 3.92
CA VAL A 182 6.68 -3.07 4.66
C VAL A 182 6.18 -3.13 6.11
N GLY A 183 5.69 -4.28 6.58
CA GLY A 183 5.15 -4.46 7.93
C GLY A 183 3.81 -3.78 8.19
N ALA A 184 3.08 -3.40 7.14
CA ALA A 184 1.76 -2.79 7.25
C ALA A 184 0.66 -3.85 7.44
N SER A 185 -0.47 -3.42 7.97
CA SER A 185 -1.66 -4.26 8.13
C SER A 185 -2.91 -3.57 7.62
N VAL A 186 -3.93 -4.34 7.28
CA VAL A 186 -5.20 -3.83 6.76
C VAL A 186 -6.34 -4.76 7.12
N THR A 187 -7.55 -4.20 7.25
CA THR A 187 -8.78 -5.00 7.31
C THR A 187 -9.31 -5.22 5.89
N LEU A 188 -9.46 -6.48 5.48
CA LEU A 188 -9.98 -6.81 4.16
C LEU A 188 -11.50 -6.62 4.10
N PRO A 189 -12.04 -6.15 2.96
CA PRO A 189 -13.48 -6.10 2.76
C PRO A 189 -14.06 -7.52 2.67
N ASN A 190 -15.30 -7.69 3.12
CA ASN A 190 -16.01 -8.97 3.07
C ASN A 190 -16.54 -9.29 1.65
N VAL A 191 -15.61 -9.53 0.73
CA VAL A 191 -15.87 -9.88 -0.68
C VAL A 191 -14.90 -10.98 -1.14
N SER A 192 -15.18 -11.62 -2.28
CA SER A 192 -14.28 -12.65 -2.83
C SER A 192 -12.99 -12.01 -3.35
N LEU A 193 -11.86 -12.34 -2.72
CA LEU A 193 -10.53 -11.83 -3.07
C LEU A 193 -9.54 -12.99 -3.31
N PRO A 194 -9.67 -13.76 -4.41
CA PRO A 194 -8.73 -14.83 -4.72
C PRO A 194 -7.29 -14.32 -4.69
N GLY A 195 -6.37 -15.08 -4.09
CA GLY A 195 -4.96 -14.73 -3.97
C GLY A 195 -4.53 -13.98 -2.70
N VAL A 196 -5.44 -13.45 -1.88
CA VAL A 196 -5.06 -12.78 -0.61
C VAL A 196 -4.38 -13.73 0.39
N GLU A 197 -4.75 -15.01 0.37
CA GLU A 197 -4.14 -16.04 1.21
C GLU A 197 -2.75 -16.46 0.70
N LYS A 198 -2.38 -16.04 -0.51
CA LYS A 198 -1.10 -16.35 -1.14
C LYS A 198 -0.35 -15.06 -1.51
N PRO A 199 0.20 -14.34 -0.52
CA PRO A 199 0.95 -13.10 -0.76
C PRO A 199 2.16 -13.37 -1.65
N VAL A 200 2.50 -12.40 -2.50
CA VAL A 200 3.82 -12.40 -3.16
C VAL A 200 4.89 -12.37 -2.06
N PRO A 201 5.88 -13.29 -2.08
CA PRO A 201 6.86 -13.37 -1.02
C PRO A 201 7.75 -12.12 -0.98
N GLY A 202 8.16 -11.70 0.22
CA GLY A 202 8.90 -10.45 0.45
C GLY A 202 10.16 -10.25 -0.41
N TRP A 203 10.88 -11.35 -0.75
CA TRP A 203 12.04 -11.30 -1.64
C TRP A 203 11.70 -10.77 -3.04
N GLY A 204 10.44 -10.89 -3.45
CA GLY A 204 9.91 -10.35 -4.69
C GLY A 204 9.99 -8.83 -4.75
N PHE A 205 9.94 -8.13 -3.61
CA PHE A 205 9.98 -6.67 -3.48
C PHE A 205 11.37 -6.12 -3.15
N GLY A 206 12.42 -6.91 -3.35
CA GLY A 206 13.79 -6.52 -2.97
C GLY A 206 14.06 -6.56 -1.47
N TYR A 207 13.06 -6.92 -0.65
CA TYR A 207 13.22 -7.11 0.79
C TYR A 207 13.65 -8.56 1.07
N MET A 208 14.93 -8.77 1.38
CA MET A 208 15.29 -9.94 2.17
C MET A 208 15.05 -9.52 3.62
N PRO A 209 14.13 -10.15 4.39
CA PRO A 209 14.15 -9.94 5.83
C PRO A 209 15.58 -10.24 6.25
N GLU A 210 16.24 -9.27 6.89
CA GLU A 210 17.49 -9.56 7.57
C GLU A 210 17.24 -10.84 8.36
N ARG A 211 17.98 -11.88 7.98
CA ARG A 211 18.13 -13.07 8.78
C ARG A 211 18.34 -12.55 10.20
N LEU A 212 17.37 -12.79 11.08
CA LEU A 212 17.56 -12.67 12.52
C LEU A 212 18.62 -13.71 12.88
N ASP A 213 19.88 -13.43 12.57
CA ASP A 213 21.05 -14.12 13.09
C ASP A 213 21.17 -13.71 14.55
N PHE A 214 20.28 -14.25 15.38
CA PHE A 214 20.57 -14.44 16.78
C PHE A 214 21.73 -15.42 16.88
N GLY A 215 22.95 -14.87 16.92
CA GLY A 215 24.15 -15.58 17.32
C GLY A 215 25.11 -15.89 16.17
N ASN A 216 26.06 -15.00 15.92
CA ASN A 216 27.42 -15.21 16.42
C ASN A 216 28.30 -13.99 16.12
N ASN A 217 28.49 -13.15 17.13
CA ASN A 217 29.69 -12.34 17.22
C ASN A 217 30.90 -13.29 17.36
N ALA A 218 31.67 -13.45 16.30
CA ALA A 218 33.07 -13.86 16.42
C ALA A 218 33.89 -13.25 15.28
N THR A 219 34.55 -12.15 15.66
CA THR A 219 35.91 -11.76 15.24
C THR A 219 36.19 -11.53 13.76
N ASN A 220 36.32 -10.23 13.44
CA ASN A 220 37.32 -9.72 12.51
C ASN A 220 38.67 -10.44 12.73
N GLU A 221 39.10 -11.25 11.77
CA GLU A 221 40.53 -11.45 11.53
C GLU A 221 40.83 -11.31 10.04
N ILE A 222 41.70 -10.32 9.79
CA ILE A 222 42.41 -9.98 8.58
C ILE A 222 43.15 -11.22 8.07
N PHE A 223 43.01 -11.61 6.81
CA PHE A 223 44.11 -12.18 6.04
C PHE A 223 43.89 -11.98 4.52
N SER A 224 44.69 -11.10 3.93
CA SER A 224 45.11 -11.19 2.54
C SER A 224 46.51 -11.81 2.50
N PRO A 225 46.81 -12.71 1.56
CA PRO A 225 48.11 -12.76 0.93
C PRO A 225 48.23 -11.72 -0.19
#